data_AF-A0A9W4X8T8-F1
#
_entry.id   AF-A0A9W4X8T8-F1
#
_cell.length_a   1.000
_cell.length_b   1.000
_cell.length_c   1.000
_cell.angle_alpha   90.00
_cell.angle_beta   90.00
_cell.angle_gamma   90.00
#
_symmetry.space_group_name_H-M   'P 1'
#
loop_
_entity.id
_entity.type
_entity.pdbx_description
1 polymer ?
#
loop_
_entity_poly.entity_id
_entity_poly.type
_entity_poly.pdbx_seq_one_letter_code
_entity_poly.pdbx_strand_id
1 'polypeptide(L)'
;TYLGPPSKIRQPEFLKTLEHPKGLELDISYYDHGFAIEIQGVQYEKYHEFFHEGDPNNFIKQQERDQLKKKLCGENGIYLFYIYHNDKDPEKIIQQELYALGLIN
;
A
#
# COMPACT_ATOMS: atom_id res chain seq x y z
N THR A 1 1.54 -2.48 -21.99
CA THR A 1 1.42 -3.37 -20.81
C THR A 1 -0.02 -3.40 -20.37
N TYR A 2 -0.62 -4.59 -20.22
CA TYR A 2 -2.06 -4.82 -20.44
C TYR A 2 -2.79 -5.29 -19.16
N LEU A 3 -2.51 -4.66 -18.01
CA LEU A 3 -3.14 -5.04 -16.73
C LEU A 3 -4.63 -4.63 -16.62
N GLY A 4 -5.15 -3.88 -17.61
CA GLY A 4 -6.47 -3.26 -17.53
C GLY A 4 -6.51 -2.09 -16.54
N PRO A 5 -7.69 -1.50 -16.28
CA PRO A 5 -7.83 -0.50 -15.22
C PRO A 5 -7.72 -1.16 -13.82
N PRO A 6 -7.30 -0.41 -12.79
CA PRO A 6 -7.33 -0.91 -11.42
C PRO A 6 -8.77 -1.18 -10.97
N SER A 7 -8.90 -2.02 -9.95
CA SER A 7 -10.18 -2.32 -9.32
C SER A 7 -10.84 -1.04 -8.79
N LYS A 8 -12.16 -0.96 -8.94
CA LYS A 8 -12.98 0.09 -8.33
C LYS A 8 -13.22 -0.17 -6.83
N ILE A 9 -12.96 -1.39 -6.35
CA ILE A 9 -13.15 -1.77 -4.95
C ILE A 9 -11.88 -1.42 -4.17
N ARG A 10 -11.93 -0.31 -3.43
CA ARG A 10 -10.80 0.13 -2.59
C ARG A 10 -10.82 -0.44 -1.17
N GLN A 11 -11.97 -0.90 -0.69
CA GLN A 11 -12.15 -1.50 0.64
C GLN A 11 -12.73 -2.91 0.49
N PRO A 12 -11.91 -3.90 0.09
CA PRO A 12 -12.36 -5.28 -0.06
C PRO A 12 -12.71 -5.89 1.31
N GLU A 13 -13.59 -6.89 1.32
CA GLU A 13 -14.10 -7.52 2.55
C GLU A 13 -12.99 -8.06 3.44
N PHE A 14 -11.89 -8.57 2.86
CA PHE A 14 -10.77 -9.12 3.61
C PHE A 14 -9.95 -8.07 4.39
N LEU A 15 -10.17 -6.77 4.13
CA LEU A 15 -9.56 -5.69 4.90
C LEU A 15 -10.42 -5.23 6.09
N LYS A 16 -11.55 -5.89 6.36
CA LYS A 16 -12.39 -5.59 7.53
C LYS A 16 -11.80 -6.18 8.81
N THR A 17 -11.87 -5.41 9.88
CA THR A 17 -11.55 -5.84 11.24
C THR A 17 -12.61 -5.33 12.21
N LEU A 18 -12.53 -5.72 13.50
CA LEU A 18 -13.40 -5.16 14.53
C LEU A 18 -13.23 -3.64 14.67
N GLU A 19 -12.01 -3.13 14.49
CA GLU A 19 -11.68 -1.69 14.53
C GLU A 19 -12.02 -0.98 13.22
N HIS A 20 -12.00 -1.71 12.10
CA HIS A 20 -12.29 -1.21 10.77
C HIS A 20 -13.44 -2.00 10.12
N PRO A 21 -14.70 -1.85 10.59
CA PRO A 21 -15.83 -2.65 10.10
C PRO A 21 -16.20 -2.36 8.64
N LYS A 22 -15.77 -1.21 8.10
CA LYS A 22 -15.90 -0.86 6.67
C LYS A 22 -14.73 -1.35 5.82
N GLY A 23 -13.64 -1.80 6.43
CA GLY A 23 -12.40 -2.18 5.75
C GLY A 23 -11.38 -1.06 5.71
N LEU A 24 -10.10 -1.44 5.72
CA LEU A 24 -9.01 -0.54 5.33
C LEU A 24 -9.05 -0.29 3.81
N GLU A 25 -8.65 0.91 3.40
CA GLU A 25 -8.60 1.32 1.99
C GLU A 25 -7.23 1.05 1.39
N LEU A 26 -7.20 0.56 0.15
CA LEU A 26 -6.01 0.49 -0.71
C LEU A 26 -6.09 1.56 -1.81
N ASP A 27 -4.96 2.19 -2.14
CA ASP A 27 -4.94 3.26 -3.15
C ASP A 27 -5.18 2.74 -4.57
N ILE A 28 -4.42 1.71 -4.96
CA ILE A 28 -4.48 1.07 -6.27
C ILE A 28 -4.46 -0.44 -6.07
N SER A 29 -5.38 -1.17 -6.71
CA SER A 29 -5.44 -2.62 -6.56
C SER A 29 -5.72 -3.32 -7.88
N TYR A 30 -5.01 -4.41 -8.13
CA TYR A 30 -5.18 -5.30 -9.27
C TYR A 30 -5.41 -6.72 -8.73
N TYR A 31 -6.57 -6.96 -8.11
CA TYR A 31 -6.85 -8.23 -7.44
C TYR A 31 -6.75 -9.44 -8.37
N ASP A 32 -7.14 -9.29 -9.64
CA ASP A 32 -7.02 -10.35 -10.65
C ASP A 32 -5.56 -10.72 -10.96
N HIS A 33 -4.63 -9.83 -10.63
CA HIS A 33 -3.18 -10.01 -10.78
C HIS A 33 -2.48 -10.24 -9.44
N GLY A 34 -3.24 -10.34 -8.33
CA GLY A 34 -2.71 -10.67 -7.02
C GLY A 34 -1.85 -9.59 -6.37
N PHE A 35 -2.03 -8.30 -6.71
CA PHE A 35 -1.25 -7.23 -6.07
C PHE A 35 -2.03 -5.93 -5.82
N ALA A 36 -1.49 -5.10 -4.94
CA ALA A 36 -1.94 -3.74 -4.68
C ALA A 36 -0.74 -2.81 -4.40
N ILE A 37 -0.96 -1.51 -4.59
CA ILE A 37 0.03 -0.45 -4.43
C ILE A 37 -0.52 0.57 -3.43
N GLU A 38 0.31 0.94 -2.47
CA GLU A 38 0.08 2.06 -1.55
C GLU A 38 1.02 3.21 -1.89
N ILE A 39 0.49 4.42 -1.96
CA ILE A 39 1.26 5.64 -2.22
C ILE A 39 1.49 6.34 -0.88
N GLN A 40 2.73 6.30 -0.40
CA GLN A 40 3.10 6.90 0.87
C GLN A 40 3.68 8.30 0.70
N GLY A 41 3.14 9.26 1.46
CA GLY A 41 3.64 10.64 1.51
C GLY A 41 4.90 10.81 2.37
N VAL A 42 5.39 12.05 2.47
CA VAL A 42 6.59 12.50 3.23
C VAL A 42 6.64 11.96 4.67
N GLN A 43 5.48 11.64 5.23
CA GLN A 43 5.32 11.23 6.62
C GLN A 43 5.90 9.84 6.94
N TYR A 44 6.31 9.04 5.95
CA TYR A 44 6.94 7.73 6.19
C TYR A 44 8.47 7.75 6.16
N GLU A 45 9.10 8.83 5.68
CA GLU A 45 10.49 8.71 5.21
C GLU A 45 11.56 8.66 6.33
N LYS A 46 11.31 9.24 7.50
CA LYS A 46 12.22 9.16 8.65
C LYS A 46 11.48 9.71 9.86
N TYR A 47 11.84 9.23 11.04
CA TYR A 47 11.84 10.09 12.24
C TYR A 47 12.71 11.32 11.92
N HIS A 48 12.09 12.35 11.34
CA HIS A 48 12.70 13.65 11.10
C HIS A 48 12.07 14.56 12.15
N GLU A 49 12.84 14.88 13.20
CA GLU A 49 12.47 15.76 14.32
C GLU A 49 11.95 17.15 13.89
N PHE A 50 11.98 17.46 12.58
CA PHE A 50 11.56 18.73 11.98
C PHE A 50 10.12 18.75 11.42
N PHE A 51 9.45 17.60 11.25
CA PHE A 51 8.07 17.55 10.72
C PHE A 51 7.01 17.22 11.78
N HIS A 52 7.37 17.12 13.06
CA HIS A 52 6.43 16.83 14.15
C HIS A 52 5.83 18.11 14.75
N GLU A 53 5.01 18.82 13.97
CA GLU A 53 3.95 19.67 14.54
C GLU A 53 2.74 18.81 14.97
N GLY A 54 2.92 17.88 15.92
CA GLY A 54 1.79 17.28 16.65
C GLY A 54 1.67 15.74 16.63
N ASP A 55 1.90 15.16 17.81
CA ASP A 55 1.56 13.81 18.31
C ASP A 55 2.19 12.56 17.63
N PRO A 56 3.24 11.97 18.24
CA PRO A 56 3.80 10.65 17.91
C PRO A 56 2.78 9.51 17.79
N ASN A 57 1.62 9.62 18.45
CA ASN A 57 0.57 8.59 18.38
C ASN A 57 -0.02 8.44 16.98
N ASN A 58 -0.04 9.51 16.16
CA ASN A 58 -0.57 9.42 14.80
C ASN A 58 0.37 8.60 13.89
N PHE A 59 1.68 8.72 14.11
CA PHE A 59 2.69 7.94 13.40
C PHE A 59 2.63 6.45 13.78
N ILE A 60 2.48 6.15 15.08
CA ILE A 60 2.33 4.77 15.57
C ILE A 60 1.07 4.13 14.95
N LYS A 61 -0.08 4.82 15.02
CA LYS A 61 -1.33 4.33 14.41
C LYS A 61 -1.21 4.12 12.91
N GLN A 62 -0.47 4.97 12.20
CA GLN A 62 -0.21 4.79 10.77
C GLN A 62 0.60 3.51 10.52
N GLN A 63 1.68 3.29 11.27
CA GLN A 63 2.47 2.05 11.16
C GLN A 63 1.64 0.80 11.48
N GLU A 64 0.83 0.85 12.54
CA GLU A 64 -0.06 -0.27 12.91
C GLU A 64 -1.03 -0.60 11.77
N ARG A 65 -1.61 0.42 11.13
CA ARG A 65 -2.48 0.25 9.97
C ARG A 65 -1.74 -0.33 8.77
N ASP A 66 -0.53 0.13 8.48
CA ASP A 66 0.27 -0.37 7.36
C ASP A 66 0.69 -1.83 7.57
N GLN A 67 1.08 -2.20 8.80
CA GLN A 67 1.35 -3.60 9.16
C GLN A 67 0.09 -4.47 9.04
N LEU A 68 -1.06 -3.96 9.48
CA LEU A 68 -2.33 -4.66 9.37
C LEU A 68 -2.73 -4.88 7.90
N LYS A 69 -2.62 -3.85 7.04
CA LYS A 69 -2.83 -4.00 5.59
C LYS A 69 -1.92 -5.07 5.01
N LYS A 70 -0.61 -5.00 5.30
CA LYS A 70 0.37 -5.96 4.79
C LYS A 70 0.02 -7.40 5.20
N LYS A 71 -0.36 -7.60 6.46
CA LYS A 71 -0.80 -8.90 6.97
C LYS A 71 -2.05 -9.40 6.23
N LEU A 72 -3.11 -8.61 6.20
CA LEU A 72 -4.38 -9.02 5.59
C LEU A 72 -4.26 -9.26 4.08
N CYS A 73 -3.49 -8.45 3.37
CA CYS A 73 -3.17 -8.69 1.96
C CYS A 73 -2.40 -10.01 1.78
N GLY A 74 -1.35 -10.26 2.57
CA GLY A 74 -0.58 -11.50 2.50
C GLY A 74 -1.41 -12.76 2.79
N GLU A 75 -2.30 -12.71 3.79
CA GLU A 75 -3.23 -13.80 4.11
C GLU A 75 -4.22 -14.11 2.97
N ASN A 76 -4.46 -13.14 2.09
CA ASN A 76 -5.38 -13.25 0.96
C ASN A 76 -4.67 -13.36 -0.40
N GLY A 77 -3.36 -13.64 -0.41
CA GLY A 77 -2.59 -13.81 -1.64
C GLY A 77 -2.42 -12.52 -2.45
N ILE A 78 -2.55 -11.37 -1.81
CA ILE A 78 -2.31 -10.05 -2.40
C ILE A 78 -0.93 -9.57 -1.99
N TYR A 79 -0.04 -9.40 -2.97
CA TYR A 79 1.24 -8.75 -2.76
C TYR A 79 1.05 -7.23 -2.65
N LEU A 80 1.39 -6.68 -1.49
CA LEU A 80 1.29 -5.24 -1.22
C LEU A 80 2.70 -4.62 -1.25
N PHE A 81 2.91 -3.68 -2.17
CA PHE A 81 4.14 -2.88 -2.22
C PHE A 81 3.85 -1.39 -2.19
N TYR A 82 4.88 -0.62 -1.84
CA TYR A 82 4.77 0.79 -1.50
C TYR A 82 5.56 1.62 -2.49
N ILE A 83 4.98 2.74 -2.91
CA ILE A 83 5.65 3.77 -3.68
C ILE A 83 5.68 5.03 -2.83
N TYR A 84 6.86 5.58 -2.62
CA TYR A 84 7.04 6.79 -1.85
C TYR A 84 7.03 8.01 -2.77
N HIS A 85 6.39 9.08 -2.32
CA HIS A 85 6.31 10.33 -3.09
C HIS A 85 7.67 10.94 -3.47
N ASN A 86 8.74 10.60 -2.76
CA ASN A 86 10.11 11.06 -2.98
C ASN A 86 10.97 10.03 -3.73
N ASP A 87 10.39 8.90 -4.14
CA ASP A 87 11.08 7.96 -5.00
C ASP A 87 11.48 8.67 -6.29
N LYS A 88 12.78 8.60 -6.63
CA LYS A 88 13.34 9.32 -7.79
C LYS A 88 12.77 8.82 -9.11
N ASP A 89 12.31 7.57 -9.15
CA ASP A 89 11.82 6.89 -10.34
C ASP A 89 10.76 5.84 -9.94
N PRO A 90 9.55 6.29 -9.56
CA PRO A 90 8.49 5.38 -9.11
C PRO A 90 8.03 4.45 -10.23
N GLU A 91 8.10 4.88 -11.49
CA GLU A 91 7.78 4.06 -12.65
C GLU A 91 8.72 2.85 -12.75
N LYS A 92 10.03 3.07 -12.57
CA LYS A 92 11.01 1.99 -12.56
C LYS A 92 10.79 1.01 -11.41
N ILE A 93 10.46 1.50 -10.21
CA ILE A 93 10.14 0.64 -9.07
C ILE A 93 8.92 -0.24 -9.41
N ILE A 94 7.85 0.35 -9.91
CA ILE A 94 6.66 -0.38 -10.34
C ILE A 94 7.03 -1.43 -11.41
N GLN A 95 7.83 -1.07 -12.42
CA GLN A 95 8.27 -2.03 -13.43
C GLN A 95 9.07 -3.19 -12.84
N GLN A 96 9.98 -2.92 -11.89
CA GLN A 96 10.77 -3.97 -11.23
C GLN A 96 9.88 -4.92 -10.42
N GLU A 97 8.91 -4.39 -9.67
CA GLU A 97 7.95 -5.20 -8.91
C GLU A 97 7.08 -6.05 -9.86
N LEU A 98 6.55 -5.46 -10.92
CA LEU A 98 5.76 -6.17 -11.92
C LEU A 98 6.58 -7.26 -12.65
N TYR A 99 7.86 -7.02 -12.93
CA TYR A 99 8.77 -8.01 -13.51
C TYR A 99 9.04 -9.15 -12.51
N ALA A 100 9.28 -8.83 -11.24
CA ALA A 100 9.49 -9.83 -10.20
C ALA A 100 8.25 -10.72 -9.98
N LEU A 101 7.05 -10.17 -10.21
CA LEU A 101 5.79 -10.91 -10.22
C LEU A 101 5.54 -11.71 -11.51
N GLY A 102 6.38 -11.57 -12.54
CA GLY A 102 6.20 -12.22 -13.83
C GLY A 102 5.03 -11.68 -14.66
N LEU A 103 4.57 -10.46 -14.36
CA LEU A 103 3.44 -9.81 -15.04
C LEU A 103 3.86 -9.10 -16.33
N ILE A 104 5.16 -8.82 -16.46
CA ILE A 104 5.77 -8.17 -17.63
C ILE A 104 7.11 -8.84 -17.97
N ASN A 105 7.54 -8.70 -19.22
CA ASN A 105 8.81 -9.20 -19.76
C ASN A 105 9.72 -8.04 -20.18
#